data_AF-A0A2M7D8U6-F1
#
_entry.id   AF-A0A2M7D8U6-F1
#
_cell.length_a   1.000
_cell.length_b   1.000
_cell.length_c   1.000
_cell.angle_alpha   90.00
_cell.angle_beta   90.00
_cell.angle_gamma   90.00
#
_symmetry.space_group_name_H-M   'P 1'
#
loop_
_entity.id
_entity.type
_entity.pdbx_description
1 polymer ?
#
loop_
_entity_poly.entity_id
_entity_poly.type
_entity_poly.pdbx_seq_one_letter_code
_entity_poly.pdbx_strand_id
1 'polypeptide(L)'
;PNEMRKILSLYPETEKVASFGQLDIYQIKENFLKPKIFVPSQIVYSEVKLVDLIDFKLPFSLNDSVVFYSHDLTEGQKEKVELMANEIVATSSAIGKRGFLSDNPEVDFQKINPTEYKATVKNAQKPFFLTFSETFNNKWEAYINKTRISKENHLKVNGFSNGWLINKTGDFEIEIRYSGQKLLNIAYLISGTSLILSFIVLAVNIKRRKN
;
A
#
# COMPACT_ATOMS: atom_id res chain seq x y z
N PRO A 1 -10.12 30.98 -7.30
CA PRO A 1 -10.38 31.02 -8.76
C PRO A 1 -11.58 30.13 -9.14
N ASN A 2 -12.43 30.55 -10.07
CA ASN A 2 -13.69 29.87 -10.41
C ASN A 2 -13.51 28.44 -10.96
N GLU A 3 -12.38 28.17 -11.63
CA GLU A 3 -12.05 26.82 -12.14
C GLU A 3 -11.80 25.81 -11.02
N MET A 4 -11.04 26.18 -9.98
CA MET A 4 -10.80 25.28 -8.85
C MET A 4 -12.12 24.94 -8.13
N ARG A 5 -13.03 25.91 -7.98
CA ARG A 5 -14.38 25.66 -7.42
C ARG A 5 -15.19 24.68 -8.27
N LYS A 6 -15.05 24.77 -9.61
CA LYS A 6 -15.68 23.83 -10.54
C LYS A 6 -15.08 22.42 -10.40
N ILE A 7 -13.77 22.29 -10.29
CA ILE A 7 -13.10 21.01 -10.05
C ILE A 7 -13.56 20.41 -8.71
N LEU A 8 -13.52 21.18 -7.62
CA LEU A 8 -13.94 20.71 -6.30
C LEU A 8 -15.43 20.35 -6.23
N SER A 9 -16.28 20.99 -7.05
CA SER A 9 -17.69 20.58 -7.17
C SER A 9 -17.88 19.19 -7.79
N LEU A 10 -16.86 18.67 -8.50
CA LEU A 10 -16.85 17.29 -9.00
C LEU A 10 -16.45 16.27 -7.93
N TYR A 11 -15.94 16.73 -6.78
CA TYR A 11 -15.45 15.88 -5.68
C TYR A 11 -16.15 16.27 -4.36
N PRO A 12 -17.47 16.01 -4.21
CA PRO A 12 -18.26 16.35 -3.01
C PRO A 12 -17.77 15.66 -1.71
N GLU A 13 -16.91 14.66 -1.84
CA GLU A 13 -16.17 14.00 -0.77
C GLU A 13 -15.06 14.87 -0.16
N THR A 14 -14.68 15.98 -0.82
CA THR A 14 -13.67 16.91 -0.31
C THR A 14 -14.28 17.99 0.57
N GLU A 15 -13.58 18.33 1.64
CA GLU A 15 -13.90 19.47 2.52
C GLU A 15 -12.70 20.38 2.65
N LYS A 16 -12.95 21.69 2.69
CA LYS A 16 -11.89 22.68 2.87
C LYS A 16 -11.48 22.73 4.34
N VAL A 17 -10.21 22.47 4.63
CA VAL A 17 -9.67 22.39 5.99
C VAL A 17 -8.94 23.67 6.40
N ALA A 18 -8.25 24.32 5.47
CA ALA A 18 -7.50 25.54 5.78
C ALA A 18 -7.34 26.46 4.56
N SER A 19 -7.01 27.72 4.83
CA SER A 19 -6.58 28.71 3.83
C SER A 19 -5.34 29.45 4.28
N PHE A 20 -4.38 29.61 3.38
CA PHE A 20 -3.14 30.36 3.58
C PHE A 20 -2.95 31.34 2.42
N GLY A 21 -3.45 32.58 2.60
CA GLY A 21 -3.43 33.58 1.53
C GLY A 21 -4.26 33.12 0.32
N GLN A 22 -3.58 32.77 -0.77
CA GLN A 22 -4.20 32.27 -2.01
C GLN A 22 -4.28 30.73 -2.08
N LEU A 23 -3.73 30.02 -1.09
CA LEU A 23 -3.72 28.56 -1.05
C LEU A 23 -4.90 28.06 -0.20
N ASP A 24 -5.65 27.09 -0.73
CA ASP A 24 -6.68 26.38 0.00
C ASP A 24 -6.27 24.90 0.17
N ILE A 25 -6.42 24.37 1.38
CA ILE A 25 -6.18 22.96 1.69
C ILE A 25 -7.52 22.25 1.80
N TYR A 26 -7.63 21.12 1.11
CA TYR A 26 -8.79 20.25 1.15
C TYR A 26 -8.41 18.86 1.68
N GLN A 27 -9.33 18.23 2.39
CA GLN A 27 -9.22 16.86 2.87
C GLN A 27 -10.38 16.05 2.31
N ILE A 28 -10.12 14.78 1.97
CA ILE A 28 -11.17 13.83 1.60
C ILE A 28 -11.77 13.29 2.90
N LYS A 29 -13.09 13.32 3.02
CA LYS A 29 -13.84 12.78 4.16
C LYS A 29 -13.49 11.31 4.39
N GLU A 30 -13.30 10.91 5.65
CA GLU A 30 -12.76 9.60 6.01
C GLU A 30 -13.56 8.42 5.45
N ASN A 31 -14.89 8.54 5.36
CA ASN A 31 -15.77 7.51 4.82
C ASN A 31 -15.59 7.26 3.31
N PHE A 32 -14.84 8.12 2.61
CA PHE A 32 -14.47 7.94 1.21
C PHE A 32 -13.01 7.49 1.05
N LEU A 33 -12.23 7.39 2.14
CA LEU A 33 -10.88 6.84 2.10
C LEU A 33 -10.96 5.31 1.96
N LYS A 34 -10.12 4.77 1.08
CA LYS A 34 -9.96 3.32 0.98
C LYS A 34 -9.42 2.75 2.31
N PRO A 35 -9.87 1.56 2.73
CA PRO A 35 -9.27 0.87 3.85
C PRO A 35 -7.76 0.70 3.67
N LYS A 36 -7.03 0.62 4.79
CA LYS A 36 -5.58 0.45 4.75
C LYS A 36 -5.18 -0.88 4.13
N ILE A 37 -5.95 -1.93 4.40
CA ILE A 37 -5.79 -3.28 3.85
C ILE A 37 -7.15 -3.70 3.28
N PHE A 38 -7.18 -4.16 2.04
CA PHE A 38 -8.42 -4.59 1.38
C PHE A 38 -8.15 -5.57 0.24
N VAL A 39 -9.20 -6.23 -0.24
CA VAL A 39 -9.19 -7.05 -1.46
C VAL A 39 -9.89 -6.25 -2.56
N PRO A 40 -9.26 -6.03 -3.72
CA PRO A 40 -9.90 -5.27 -4.79
C PRO A 40 -11.06 -6.06 -5.37
N SER A 41 -12.15 -5.38 -5.72
CA SER A 41 -13.27 -5.98 -6.46
C SER A 41 -12.98 -6.09 -7.96
N GLN A 42 -12.03 -5.28 -8.44
CA GLN A 42 -11.57 -5.32 -9.83
C GLN A 42 -10.06 -5.20 -9.95
N ILE A 43 -9.51 -5.98 -10.87
CA ILE A 43 -8.10 -5.93 -11.26
C ILE A 43 -8.03 -5.31 -12.65
N VAL A 44 -7.20 -4.29 -12.80
CA VAL A 44 -6.91 -3.63 -14.08
C VAL A 44 -5.43 -3.81 -14.36
N TYR A 45 -5.10 -4.46 -15.46
CA TYR A 45 -3.73 -4.53 -15.98
C TYR A 45 -3.54 -3.47 -17.06
N SER A 46 -2.54 -2.60 -16.91
CA SER A 46 -2.30 -1.49 -17.82
C SER A 46 -0.83 -1.37 -18.23
N GLU A 47 -0.62 -1.21 -19.53
CA GLU A 47 0.69 -0.91 -20.11
C GLU A 47 1.06 0.59 -19.99
N VAL A 48 0.08 1.45 -19.73
CA VAL A 48 0.21 2.92 -19.73
C VAL A 48 -0.01 3.45 -18.31
N LYS A 49 0.72 4.51 -17.93
CA LYS A 49 0.51 5.13 -16.61
C LYS A 49 -0.82 5.88 -16.57
N LEU A 50 -1.49 5.89 -15.40
CA LEU A 50 -2.74 6.65 -15.22
C LEU A 50 -2.57 8.15 -15.48
N VAL A 51 -1.38 8.72 -15.23
CA VAL A 51 -1.09 10.14 -15.49
C VAL A 51 -1.22 10.49 -16.98
N ASP A 52 -0.93 9.53 -17.85
CA ASP A 52 -1.07 9.69 -19.31
C ASP A 52 -2.54 9.48 -19.76
N LEU A 53 -3.42 9.06 -18.84
CA LEU A 53 -4.84 8.76 -19.07
C LEU A 53 -5.78 9.79 -18.43
N ILE A 54 -5.26 10.92 -17.91
CA ILE A 54 -6.05 11.95 -17.22
C ILE A 54 -7.16 12.54 -18.10
N ASP A 55 -6.98 12.53 -19.43
CA ASP A 55 -7.98 13.00 -20.39
C ASP A 55 -9.07 11.96 -20.71
N PHE A 56 -8.91 10.71 -20.24
CA PHE A 56 -9.88 9.65 -20.47
C PHE A 56 -10.83 9.53 -19.29
N LYS A 57 -12.14 9.68 -19.58
CA LYS A 57 -13.19 9.29 -18.64
C LYS A 57 -13.05 7.79 -18.38
N LEU A 58 -12.40 7.43 -17.27
CA LEU A 58 -12.08 6.04 -16.97
C LEU A 58 -13.39 5.23 -16.91
N PRO A 59 -13.48 4.11 -17.62
CA PRO A 59 -14.70 3.31 -17.70
C PRO A 59 -14.92 2.42 -16.47
N PHE A 60 -14.25 2.72 -15.35
CA PHE A 60 -14.30 1.98 -14.09
C PHE A 60 -14.17 2.93 -12.89
N SER A 61 -14.79 2.55 -11.77
CA SER A 61 -14.61 3.25 -10.50
C SER A 61 -13.23 2.95 -9.95
N LEU A 62 -12.45 3.99 -9.63
CA LEU A 62 -11.16 3.80 -8.97
C LEU A 62 -11.32 3.32 -7.52
N ASN A 63 -12.51 3.41 -6.91
CA ASN A 63 -12.68 3.14 -5.49
C ASN A 63 -12.50 1.65 -5.15
N ASP A 64 -12.95 0.74 -6.01
CA ASP A 64 -12.89 -0.72 -5.73
C ASP A 64 -11.90 -1.47 -6.63
N SER A 65 -11.21 -0.74 -7.50
CA SER A 65 -10.24 -1.29 -8.44
C SER A 65 -8.81 -1.11 -7.93
N VAL A 66 -7.95 -2.04 -8.34
CA VAL A 66 -6.50 -1.92 -8.24
C VAL A 66 -5.89 -2.04 -9.62
N VAL A 67 -4.96 -1.14 -9.91
CA VAL A 67 -4.24 -1.07 -11.19
C VAL A 67 -2.85 -1.65 -11.03
N PHE A 68 -2.50 -2.58 -11.90
CA PHE A 68 -1.17 -3.13 -12.04
C PHE A 68 -0.54 -2.56 -13.31
N TYR A 69 0.59 -1.88 -13.17
CA TYR A 69 1.32 -1.36 -14.32
C TYR A 69 2.37 -2.35 -14.78
N SER A 70 2.41 -2.63 -16.07
CA SER A 70 3.34 -3.59 -16.65
C SER A 70 4.81 -3.30 -16.31
N HIS A 71 5.21 -2.02 -16.32
CA HIS A 71 6.59 -1.59 -16.04
C HIS A 71 6.99 -1.70 -14.56
N ASP A 72 6.03 -1.92 -13.65
CA ASP A 72 6.28 -2.15 -12.22
C ASP A 72 6.44 -3.64 -11.88
N LEU A 73 6.19 -4.53 -12.84
CA LEU A 73 6.13 -5.98 -12.64
C LEU A 73 7.25 -6.73 -13.36
N THR A 74 7.72 -7.82 -12.75
CA THR A 74 8.57 -8.80 -13.45
C THR A 74 7.75 -9.66 -14.41
N GLU A 75 8.38 -10.34 -15.37
CA GLU A 75 7.67 -11.23 -16.31
C GLU A 75 6.81 -12.30 -15.60
N GLY A 76 7.36 -12.95 -14.57
CA GLY A 76 6.59 -13.93 -13.78
C GLY A 76 5.45 -13.30 -12.95
N GLN A 77 5.52 -12.00 -12.65
CA GLN A 77 4.42 -11.28 -12.01
C GLN A 77 3.35 -10.87 -13.02
N LYS A 78 3.74 -10.48 -14.24
CA LYS A 78 2.81 -10.16 -15.33
C LYS A 78 1.93 -11.36 -15.65
N GLU A 79 2.52 -12.55 -15.83
CA GLU A 79 1.78 -13.78 -16.09
C GLU A 79 0.70 -14.03 -15.02
N LYS A 80 1.05 -13.92 -13.74
CA LYS A 80 0.12 -14.11 -12.62
C LYS A 80 -1.02 -13.08 -12.62
N VAL A 81 -0.70 -11.81 -12.85
CA VAL A 81 -1.69 -10.73 -12.90
C VAL A 81 -2.60 -10.89 -14.10
N GLU A 82 -2.07 -11.26 -15.26
CA GLU A 82 -2.85 -11.50 -16.46
C GLU A 82 -3.79 -12.70 -16.32
N LEU A 83 -3.32 -13.81 -15.75
CA LEU A 83 -4.16 -14.98 -15.47
C LEU A 83 -5.33 -14.62 -14.55
N MET A 84 -5.04 -13.91 -13.45
CA MET A 84 -6.06 -13.44 -12.50
C MET A 84 -6.99 -12.41 -13.14
N ALA A 85 -6.49 -11.51 -14.00
CA ALA A 85 -7.35 -10.56 -14.70
C ALA A 85 -8.28 -11.31 -15.69
N ASN A 86 -7.75 -12.24 -16.48
CA ASN A 86 -8.48 -13.01 -17.50
C ASN A 86 -9.60 -13.87 -16.94
N GLU A 87 -9.41 -14.49 -15.76
CA GLU A 87 -10.45 -15.31 -15.09
C GLU A 87 -11.73 -14.50 -14.83
N ILE A 88 -11.64 -13.16 -14.87
CA ILE A 88 -12.67 -12.29 -14.33
C ILE A 88 -13.28 -11.36 -15.42
N VAL A 89 -12.81 -11.40 -16.68
CA VAL A 89 -13.29 -10.54 -17.80
C VAL A 89 -14.08 -11.31 -18.86
N ALA A 90 -15.39 -11.07 -18.89
CA ALA A 90 -16.18 -11.18 -20.11
C ALA A 90 -16.65 -9.78 -20.53
N THR A 91 -15.76 -8.94 -21.06
CA THR A 91 -16.06 -7.85 -22.02
C THR A 91 -14.81 -7.08 -22.42
N SER A 92 -14.63 -6.96 -23.74
CA SER A 92 -13.56 -6.26 -24.44
C SER A 92 -13.75 -4.74 -24.41
N SER A 93 -12.71 -4.00 -24.02
CA SER A 93 -12.53 -2.59 -24.40
C SER A 93 -11.07 -2.19 -24.23
N ALA A 94 -10.58 -1.34 -25.15
CA ALA A 94 -9.18 -1.04 -25.48
C ALA A 94 -8.28 -0.41 -24.39
N ILE A 95 -8.64 -0.51 -23.10
CA ILE A 95 -7.91 0.10 -21.96
C ILE A 95 -7.34 -0.97 -21.00
N GLY A 96 -7.50 -2.26 -21.33
CA GLY A 96 -6.99 -3.38 -20.54
C GLY A 96 -8.09 -4.37 -20.16
N LYS A 97 -7.66 -5.56 -19.74
CA LYS A 97 -8.52 -6.67 -19.32
C LYS A 97 -9.09 -6.38 -17.91
N ARG A 98 -10.39 -6.62 -17.65
CA ARG A 98 -11.12 -6.26 -16.41
C ARG A 98 -11.83 -7.39 -15.67
N GLY A 99 -11.57 -7.53 -14.37
CA GLY A 99 -12.30 -8.46 -13.52
C GLY A 99 -13.42 -7.88 -12.66
N PHE A 100 -14.60 -8.52 -12.53
CA PHE A 100 -15.52 -8.37 -11.38
C PHE A 100 -15.48 -9.57 -10.40
N LEU A 101 -15.13 -9.34 -9.12
CA LEU A 101 -15.04 -10.39 -8.10
C LEU A 101 -16.33 -10.46 -7.24
N SER A 102 -17.23 -11.40 -7.55
CA SER A 102 -18.46 -11.66 -6.77
C SER A 102 -18.26 -12.48 -5.50
N ASP A 103 -17.08 -13.10 -5.33
CA ASP A 103 -16.77 -14.04 -4.25
C ASP A 103 -15.46 -13.68 -3.52
N ASN A 104 -15.24 -12.37 -3.32
CA ASN A 104 -14.07 -11.91 -2.59
C ASN A 104 -14.17 -12.31 -1.12
N PRO A 105 -13.06 -12.74 -0.49
CA PRO A 105 -13.04 -12.92 0.95
C PRO A 105 -13.32 -11.60 1.66
N GLU A 106 -13.98 -11.71 2.81
CA GLU A 106 -14.08 -10.60 3.75
C GLU A 106 -12.72 -10.38 4.40
N VAL A 107 -12.25 -9.14 4.42
CA VAL A 107 -10.99 -8.78 5.07
C VAL A 107 -11.23 -7.65 6.05
N ASP A 108 -10.89 -7.93 7.30
CA ASP A 108 -10.75 -6.93 8.34
C ASP A 108 -9.27 -6.78 8.70
N PHE A 109 -8.89 -5.66 9.31
CA PHE A 109 -7.52 -5.45 9.73
C PHE A 109 -7.38 -4.69 11.05
N GLN A 110 -6.31 -5.02 11.75
CA GLN A 110 -5.87 -4.33 12.95
C GLN A 110 -4.44 -3.80 12.74
N LYS A 111 -4.25 -2.51 13.02
CA LYS A 111 -2.90 -1.94 13.17
C LYS A 111 -2.38 -2.30 14.55
N ILE A 112 -1.33 -3.11 14.62
CA ILE A 112 -0.67 -3.46 15.88
C ILE A 112 0.27 -2.34 16.31
N ASN A 113 1.10 -1.88 15.37
CA ASN A 113 1.99 -0.72 15.52
C ASN A 113 2.30 -0.13 14.12
N PRO A 114 3.06 0.97 13.99
CA PRO A 114 3.37 1.56 12.67
C PRO A 114 4.09 0.61 11.69
N THR A 115 4.76 -0.43 12.18
CA THR A 115 5.54 -1.40 11.40
C THR A 115 4.90 -2.80 11.34
N GLU A 116 3.72 -2.98 11.92
CA GLU A 116 3.06 -4.28 12.03
C GLU A 116 1.55 -4.17 11.98
N TYR A 117 0.97 -4.95 11.09
CA TYR A 117 -0.47 -5.04 10.85
C TYR A 117 -0.88 -6.50 10.83
N LYS A 118 -2.14 -6.74 11.17
CA LYS A 118 -2.76 -8.05 11.11
C LYS A 118 -4.03 -7.94 10.28
N ALA A 119 -4.15 -8.77 9.25
CA ALA A 119 -5.38 -8.87 8.46
C ALA A 119 -6.05 -10.22 8.74
N THR A 120 -7.35 -10.18 9.00
CA THR A 120 -8.18 -11.38 9.18
C THR A 120 -8.98 -11.59 7.92
N VAL A 121 -8.79 -12.74 7.28
CA VAL A 121 -9.43 -13.13 6.03
C VAL A 121 -10.48 -14.20 6.34
N LYS A 122 -11.70 -14.01 5.82
CA LYS A 122 -12.78 -14.99 5.93
C LYS A 122 -13.35 -15.35 4.56
N ASN A 123 -13.83 -16.59 4.43
CA ASN A 123 -14.50 -17.09 3.24
C ASN A 123 -13.68 -16.97 1.95
N ALA A 124 -12.35 -17.15 2.02
CA ALA A 124 -11.52 -17.16 0.80
C ALA A 124 -11.77 -18.42 -0.01
N GLN A 125 -12.48 -18.31 -1.13
CA GLN A 125 -12.82 -19.48 -1.97
C GLN A 125 -11.77 -19.76 -3.05
N LYS A 126 -10.99 -18.74 -3.43
CA LYS A 126 -9.99 -18.81 -4.50
C LYS A 126 -8.82 -17.87 -4.21
N PRO A 127 -7.70 -17.96 -4.96
CA PRO A 127 -6.62 -17.00 -4.85
C PRO A 127 -7.11 -15.56 -5.06
N PHE A 128 -6.51 -14.61 -4.38
CA PHE A 128 -6.91 -13.19 -4.44
C PHE A 128 -5.70 -12.28 -4.20
N PHE A 129 -5.83 -11.01 -4.59
CA PHE A 129 -4.83 -10.00 -4.23
C PHE A 129 -5.23 -9.31 -2.94
N LEU A 130 -4.33 -9.30 -1.96
CA LEU A 130 -4.44 -8.41 -0.81
C LEU A 130 -3.69 -7.13 -1.11
N THR A 131 -4.34 -5.98 -1.00
CA THR A 131 -3.72 -4.66 -1.16
C THR A 131 -3.45 -4.04 0.19
N PHE A 132 -2.29 -3.40 0.34
CA PHE A 132 -1.89 -2.65 1.51
C PHE A 132 -1.42 -1.26 1.11
N SER A 133 -2.21 -0.26 1.48
CA SER A 133 -2.07 1.16 1.12
C SER A 133 -0.95 1.87 1.91
N GLU A 134 0.20 1.21 2.04
CA GLU A 134 1.50 1.81 2.40
C GLU A 134 2.39 1.88 1.17
N THR A 135 3.35 2.82 1.16
CA THR A 135 4.35 2.91 0.10
C THR A 135 5.08 1.58 -0.09
N PHE A 136 5.18 1.17 -1.35
CA PHE A 136 5.79 -0.08 -1.76
C PHE A 136 7.24 -0.13 -1.32
N ASN A 137 7.59 -1.21 -0.63
CA ASN A 137 8.95 -1.47 -0.21
C ASN A 137 9.17 -2.97 -0.08
N ASN A 138 10.26 -3.50 -0.62
CA ASN A 138 10.59 -4.92 -0.54
C ASN A 138 10.86 -5.45 0.89
N LYS A 139 10.94 -4.54 1.87
CA LYS A 139 11.03 -4.85 3.31
C LYS A 139 9.67 -4.96 4.00
N TRP A 140 8.56 -4.67 3.32
CA TRP A 140 7.24 -5.13 3.78
C TRP A 140 7.10 -6.60 3.45
N GLU A 141 6.76 -7.39 4.47
CA GLU A 141 6.72 -8.86 4.39
C GLU A 141 5.40 -9.33 4.96
N ALA A 142 4.73 -10.24 4.26
CA ALA A 142 3.47 -10.84 4.69
C ALA A 142 3.68 -12.32 5.05
N TYR A 143 3.00 -12.80 6.09
CA TYR A 143 3.13 -14.14 6.63
C TYR A 143 1.77 -14.77 6.88
N ILE A 144 1.65 -16.06 6.55
CA ILE A 144 0.50 -16.89 6.92
C ILE A 144 1.04 -18.10 7.68
N ASN A 145 0.52 -18.35 8.89
CA ASN A 145 0.99 -19.43 9.76
C ASN A 145 2.52 -19.42 9.96
N LYS A 146 3.11 -18.23 10.17
CA LYS A 146 4.56 -17.99 10.29
C LYS A 146 5.39 -18.27 9.03
N THR A 147 4.76 -18.73 7.94
CA THR A 147 5.41 -18.89 6.64
C THR A 147 5.32 -17.60 5.86
N ARG A 148 6.48 -17.07 5.44
CA ARG A 148 6.55 -15.86 4.62
C ARG A 148 5.97 -16.13 3.23
N ILE A 149 5.12 -15.23 2.76
CA ILE A 149 4.67 -15.21 1.36
C ILE A 149 5.88 -14.90 0.46
N SER A 150 6.02 -15.65 -0.64
CA SER A 150 7.13 -15.48 -1.58
C SER A 150 7.25 -14.03 -2.07
N LYS A 151 8.49 -13.55 -2.25
CA LYS A 151 8.77 -12.22 -2.81
C LYS A 151 8.20 -12.07 -4.22
N GLU A 152 8.10 -13.16 -4.99
CA GLU A 152 7.49 -13.12 -6.32
C GLU A 152 5.99 -12.84 -6.28
N ASN A 153 5.34 -13.14 -5.15
CA ASN A 153 3.94 -12.85 -4.91
C ASN A 153 3.77 -11.50 -4.21
N HIS A 154 4.82 -10.68 -4.06
CA HIS A 154 4.75 -9.30 -3.57
C HIS A 154 4.94 -8.34 -4.73
N LEU A 155 3.89 -7.58 -5.05
CA LEU A 155 3.80 -6.75 -6.24
C LEU A 155 3.57 -5.29 -5.83
N LYS A 156 4.02 -4.37 -6.68
CA LYS A 156 3.63 -2.97 -6.58
C LYS A 156 2.28 -2.80 -7.27
N VAL A 157 1.35 -2.14 -6.58
CA VAL A 157 -0.01 -1.91 -7.06
C VAL A 157 -0.39 -0.44 -6.97
N ASN A 158 -1.27 0.03 -7.85
CA ASN A 158 -1.62 1.45 -8.01
C ASN A 158 -0.40 2.38 -8.21
N GLY A 159 0.73 1.85 -8.68
CA GLY A 159 1.99 2.58 -8.87
C GLY A 159 2.74 2.97 -7.60
N PHE A 160 2.18 2.72 -6.40
CA PHE A 160 2.84 3.09 -5.15
C PHE A 160 2.58 2.14 -3.97
N SER A 161 1.51 1.35 -3.98
CA SER A 161 1.09 0.53 -2.84
C SER A 161 1.72 -0.86 -2.85
N ASN A 162 1.70 -1.54 -1.70
CA ASN A 162 2.05 -2.96 -1.62
C ASN A 162 0.83 -3.82 -1.98
N GLY A 163 1.07 -4.95 -2.64
CA GLY A 163 0.07 -5.98 -2.84
C GLY A 163 0.66 -7.38 -2.79
N TRP A 164 -0.11 -8.36 -2.34
CA TRP A 164 0.30 -9.76 -2.33
C TRP A 164 -0.70 -10.66 -3.03
N LEU A 165 -0.22 -11.56 -3.90
CA LEU A 165 -1.03 -12.68 -4.39
C LEU A 165 -1.11 -13.75 -3.30
N ILE A 166 -2.30 -13.94 -2.76
CA ILE A 166 -2.59 -14.92 -1.72
C ILE A 166 -3.14 -16.17 -2.39
N ASN A 167 -2.36 -17.26 -2.36
CA ASN A 167 -2.77 -18.57 -2.85
C ASN A 167 -3.17 -19.48 -1.69
N LYS A 168 -4.20 -19.09 -0.93
CA LYS A 168 -4.75 -19.85 0.18
C LYS A 168 -6.25 -19.61 0.28
N THR A 169 -6.99 -20.67 0.56
CA THR A 169 -8.43 -20.67 0.77
C THR A 169 -8.79 -20.89 2.24
N GLY A 170 -10.05 -20.63 2.58
CA GLY A 170 -10.62 -20.70 3.91
C GLY A 170 -10.35 -19.46 4.76
N ASP A 171 -10.50 -19.61 6.07
CA ASP A 171 -10.32 -18.55 7.04
C ASP A 171 -8.89 -18.59 7.60
N PHE A 172 -8.23 -17.45 7.65
CA PHE A 172 -6.87 -17.33 8.17
C PHE A 172 -6.48 -15.89 8.47
N GLU A 173 -5.31 -15.74 9.09
CA GLU A 173 -4.74 -14.45 9.41
C GLU A 173 -3.46 -14.23 8.60
N ILE A 174 -3.24 -12.98 8.19
CA ILE A 174 -2.05 -12.51 7.51
C ILE A 174 -1.37 -11.50 8.43
N GLU A 175 -0.14 -11.80 8.84
CA GLU A 175 0.72 -10.84 9.55
C GLU A 175 1.55 -10.06 8.53
N ILE A 176 1.47 -8.74 8.55
CA ILE A 176 2.24 -7.85 7.66
C ILE A 176 3.23 -7.07 8.51
N ARG A 177 4.53 -7.23 8.26
CA ARG A 177 5.62 -6.65 9.06
C ARG A 177 6.62 -5.91 8.18
N TYR A 178 7.12 -4.78 8.68
CA TYR A 178 8.23 -4.06 8.05
C TYR A 178 9.57 -4.49 8.65
N SER A 179 10.37 -5.23 7.88
CA SER A 179 11.66 -5.75 8.34
C SER A 179 12.78 -4.70 8.36
N GLY A 180 12.55 -3.51 7.80
CA GLY A 180 13.54 -2.43 7.74
C GLY A 180 13.92 -1.81 9.08
N GLN A 181 13.06 -1.97 10.10
CA GLN A 181 13.31 -1.42 11.43
C GLN A 181 14.55 -2.02 12.12
N LYS A 182 14.96 -3.24 11.76
CA LYS A 182 16.08 -3.95 12.40
C LYS A 182 17.40 -3.17 12.29
N LEU A 183 17.71 -2.65 11.11
CA LEU A 183 18.94 -1.88 10.88
C LEU A 183 18.95 -0.56 11.64
N LEU A 184 17.80 0.12 11.68
CA LEU A 184 17.65 1.39 12.40
C LEU A 184 17.84 1.19 13.91
N ASN A 185 17.29 0.12 14.49
CA ASN A 185 17.46 -0.20 15.90
C ASN A 185 18.94 -0.46 16.26
N ILE A 186 19.68 -1.17 15.39
CA ILE A 186 21.13 -1.38 15.58
C ILE A 186 21.88 -0.05 15.53
N ALA A 187 21.57 0.81 14.56
CA ALA A 187 22.18 2.12 14.44
C ALA A 187 21.93 2.99 15.68
N TYR A 188 20.69 3.01 16.19
CA TYR A 188 20.34 3.73 17.43
C TYR A 188 21.12 3.22 18.64
N LEU A 189 21.33 1.91 18.76
CA LEU A 189 22.13 1.34 19.83
C LEU A 189 23.59 1.84 19.75
N ILE A 190 24.20 1.80 18.56
CA ILE A 190 25.59 2.24 18.34
C ILE A 190 25.75 3.74 18.59
N SER A 191 24.82 4.57 18.11
CA SER A 191 24.85 6.01 18.35
C SER A 191 24.67 6.34 19.83
N GLY A 192 23.76 5.65 20.53
CA GLY A 192 23.52 5.83 21.96
C GLY A 192 24.75 5.49 22.80
N THR A 193 25.40 4.35 22.53
CA THR A 193 26.63 3.97 23.25
C THR A 193 27.77 4.93 22.98
N SER A 194 27.94 5.38 21.74
CA SER A 194 28.99 6.35 21.36
C SER A 194 28.78 7.71 22.05
N LEU A 195 27.54 8.16 22.15
CA LEU A 195 27.18 9.40 22.83
C LEU A 195 27.47 9.32 24.34
N ILE A 196 27.09 8.21 24.99
CA ILE A 196 27.37 7.97 26.40
C ILE A 196 28.89 7.96 26.67
N LEU A 197 29.67 7.27 25.85
CA LEU A 197 31.13 7.24 25.97
C LEU A 197 31.74 8.63 25.81
N SER A 198 31.24 9.44 24.87
CA SER A 198 31.69 10.81 24.66
C SER A 198 31.45 11.69 25.89
N PHE A 199 30.28 11.56 26.53
CA PHE A 199 30.00 12.26 27.79
C PHE A 199 30.90 11.80 28.94
N ILE A 200 31.18 10.50 29.04
CA ILE A 200 32.11 9.96 30.07
C ILE A 200 33.51 10.54 29.87
N VAL A 201 34.04 10.53 28.64
CA VAL A 201 35.36 11.10 28.33
C VAL A 201 35.41 12.59 28.66
N LEU A 202 34.37 13.34 28.30
CA LEU A 202 34.28 14.77 28.59
C LEU A 202 34.23 15.03 30.10
N ALA A 203 33.44 14.28 30.87
CA ALA A 203 33.36 14.39 32.32
C ALA A 203 34.71 14.07 33.01
N VAL A 204 35.40 13.02 32.56
CA VAL A 204 36.75 12.66 33.04
C VAL A 204 37.74 13.78 32.76
N ASN A 205 37.72 14.35 31.54
CA ASN A 205 38.61 15.44 31.16
C ASN A 205 38.35 16.73 31.95
N ILE A 206 37.09 17.07 32.21
CA ILE A 206 36.73 18.22 33.05
C ILE A 206 37.22 18.02 34.48
N LYS A 207 37.05 16.82 35.05
CA LYS A 207 37.53 16.50 36.40
C LYS A 207 39.07 16.57 36.47
N ARG A 208 39.77 16.06 35.46
CA ARG A 208 41.24 16.15 35.36
C ARG A 208 41.77 17.57 35.23
N ARG A 209 41.04 18.49 34.61
CA ARG A 209 41.45 19.90 34.50
C ARG A 209 41.23 20.71 35.78
N LYS A 210 40.35 20.25 36.68
CA LYS A 210 40.03 20.93 37.95
C LYS A 210 40.94 20.48 39.11
N ASN A 211 41.55 19.30 39.00
CA ASN A 211 42.58 18.81 39.92
C ASN A 211 43.97 19.23 39.44
#